data_AF-A0A2E8WFT5-F1
#
_entry.id   AF-A0A2E8WFT5-F1
#
_cell.length_a   1.000
_cell.length_b   1.000
_cell.length_c   1.000
_cell.angle_alpha   90.00
_cell.angle_beta   90.00
_cell.angle_gamma   90.00
#
_symmetry.space_group_name_H-M   'P 1'
#
loop_
_entity.id
_entity.type
_entity.pdbx_description
1 polymer ?
#
loop_
_entity_poly.entity_id
_entity_poly.type
_entity_poly.pdbx_seq_one_letter_code
_entity_poly.pdbx_strand_id
1 'polypeptide(L)'
;MEALKVITRTSLSQPEKDTLFRWGEDLWDNDRYGLTWRGTDVHFVGYEDNEPVAHAGACLHTLRVNGDKMRLGGLNSVITIPKARSKGYGGLVVEAAEIHMRNAMGVDFGMLFCHPELEAFYSPRGWQTIQGPVVIDQPDGPRDSPHTVMVLPCKDQEWTNRPITLGSMPW
;
A
#
# COMPACT_ATOMS: atom_id res chain seq x y z
N MET A 1 12.51 -24.93 -5.47
CA MET A 1 12.03 -23.56 -5.72
C MET A 1 13.00 -22.64 -5.02
N GLU A 2 13.68 -21.76 -5.75
CA GLU A 2 14.46 -20.70 -5.10
C GLU A 2 13.51 -19.75 -4.37
N ALA A 3 13.96 -19.24 -3.22
CA ALA A 3 13.19 -18.29 -2.44
C ALA A 3 13.14 -16.93 -3.17
N LEU A 4 11.99 -16.26 -3.14
CA LEU A 4 11.85 -14.93 -3.71
C LEU A 4 12.81 -13.95 -3.01
N LYS A 5 13.65 -13.27 -3.80
CA LYS A 5 14.55 -12.23 -3.28
C LYS A 5 13.86 -10.87 -3.35
N VAL A 6 13.60 -10.24 -2.21
CA VAL A 6 13.03 -8.88 -2.15
C VAL A 6 14.14 -7.84 -2.09
N ILE A 7 14.09 -6.83 -2.96
CA ILE A 7 15.03 -5.71 -3.03
C ILE A 7 14.27 -4.40 -2.77
N THR A 8 14.76 -3.61 -1.81
CA THR A 8 14.25 -2.27 -1.51
C THR A 8 14.96 -1.20 -2.33
N ARG A 9 14.21 -0.27 -2.94
CA ARG A 9 14.75 0.81 -3.79
C ARG A 9 13.92 2.09 -3.64
N THR A 10 14.49 3.24 -4.02
CA THR A 10 13.77 4.53 -4.06
C THR A 10 13.24 4.88 -5.46
N SER A 11 13.55 4.05 -6.45
CA SER A 11 13.01 4.18 -7.80
C SER A 11 13.03 2.82 -8.51
N LEU A 12 12.14 2.67 -9.50
CA LEU A 12 12.11 1.50 -10.38
C LEU A 12 12.83 1.80 -11.69
N SER A 13 13.56 0.81 -12.18
CA SER A 13 14.12 0.81 -13.53
C SER A 13 13.01 0.67 -14.58
N GLN A 14 13.29 1.06 -15.83
CA GLN A 14 12.31 0.91 -16.91
C GLN A 14 11.91 -0.57 -17.15
N PRO A 15 12.85 -1.54 -17.18
CA PRO A 15 12.50 -2.96 -17.32
C PRO A 15 11.61 -3.48 -16.18
N GLU A 16 11.82 -3.03 -14.93
CA GLU A 16 10.95 -3.36 -13.80
C GLU A 16 9.53 -2.83 -14.05
N LYS A 17 9.39 -1.56 -14.44
CA LYS A 17 8.08 -0.97 -14.73
C LYS A 17 7.37 -1.70 -15.88
N ASP A 18 8.10 -2.02 -16.94
CA ASP A 18 7.57 -2.73 -18.09
C ASP A 18 7.03 -4.10 -17.69
N THR A 19 7.80 -4.85 -16.90
CA THR A 19 7.43 -6.20 -16.46
C THR A 19 6.30 -6.17 -15.44
N LEU A 20 6.37 -5.29 -14.43
CA LEU A 20 5.44 -5.28 -13.31
C LEU A 20 4.09 -4.64 -13.66
N PHE A 21 4.06 -3.65 -14.57
CA PHE A 21 2.89 -2.79 -14.74
C PHE A 21 2.38 -2.63 -16.18
N ARG A 22 3.09 -3.07 -17.23
CA ARG A 22 2.65 -2.84 -18.62
C ARG A 22 1.95 -4.02 -19.29
N TRP A 23 1.45 -4.97 -18.51
CA TRP A 23 0.70 -6.12 -19.01
C TRP A 23 -0.83 -5.92 -18.97
N GLY A 24 -1.31 -4.74 -18.55
CA GLY A 24 -2.70 -4.33 -18.56
C GLY A 24 -2.85 -2.81 -18.38
N GLU A 25 -4.04 -2.28 -18.64
CA GLU A 25 -4.30 -0.84 -18.64
C GLU A 25 -4.71 -0.31 -17.26
N ASP A 26 -5.59 -1.04 -16.57
CA ASP A 26 -6.04 -0.72 -15.20
C ASP A 26 -5.85 -1.93 -14.28
N LEU A 27 -4.63 -2.10 -13.80
CA LEU A 27 -4.22 -3.29 -13.04
C LEU A 27 -4.89 -3.42 -11.67
N TRP A 28 -5.50 -2.35 -11.18
CA TRP A 28 -6.17 -2.29 -9.88
C TRP A 28 -7.65 -1.91 -9.99
N ASP A 29 -8.25 -1.86 -11.19
CA ASP A 29 -9.65 -1.47 -11.41
C ASP A 29 -10.02 -0.15 -10.72
N ASN A 30 -9.12 0.84 -10.85
CA ASN A 30 -9.20 2.13 -10.19
C ASN A 30 -9.71 3.26 -11.10
N ASP A 31 -9.67 3.10 -12.43
CA ASP A 31 -10.07 4.14 -13.38
C ASP A 31 -11.55 4.49 -13.22
N ARG A 32 -12.38 3.50 -12.84
CA ARG A 32 -13.82 3.67 -12.59
C ARG A 32 -14.14 4.71 -11.51
N TYR A 33 -13.20 5.02 -10.62
CA TYR A 33 -13.40 6.00 -9.54
C TYR A 33 -12.98 7.41 -9.93
N GLY A 34 -12.23 7.58 -11.03
CA GLY A 34 -11.73 8.88 -11.47
C GLY A 34 -10.93 9.61 -10.38
N LEU A 35 -10.13 8.87 -9.59
CA LEU A 35 -9.30 9.41 -8.52
C LEU A 35 -7.88 9.69 -9.02
N THR A 36 -7.29 10.76 -8.52
CA THR A 36 -5.86 11.04 -8.61
C THR A 36 -5.16 10.41 -7.42
N TRP A 37 -4.07 9.68 -7.71
CA TRP A 37 -3.28 8.93 -6.74
C TRP A 37 -1.91 9.58 -6.54
N ARG A 38 -1.42 9.55 -5.30
CA ARG A 38 -0.06 9.93 -4.94
C ARG A 38 0.92 8.84 -5.37
N GLY A 39 2.14 9.24 -5.72
CA GLY A 39 3.22 8.30 -6.04
C GLY A 39 3.81 7.56 -4.82
N THR A 40 4.59 6.53 -5.12
CA THR A 40 5.36 5.72 -4.17
C THR A 40 6.71 6.37 -3.82
N ASP A 41 7.10 6.35 -2.55
CA ASP A 41 8.40 6.86 -2.09
C ASP A 41 9.48 5.75 -2.05
N VAL A 42 9.08 4.54 -1.65
CA VAL A 42 9.96 3.37 -1.50
C VAL A 42 9.32 2.14 -2.14
N HIS A 43 10.09 1.37 -2.89
CA HIS A 43 9.66 0.19 -3.64
C HIS A 43 10.28 -1.08 -3.09
N PHE A 44 9.50 -2.16 -3.06
CA PHE A 44 9.91 -3.50 -2.64
C PHE A 44 9.65 -4.47 -3.80
N VAL A 45 10.71 -4.83 -4.51
CA VAL A 45 10.62 -5.65 -5.74
C VAL A 45 11.06 -7.08 -5.42
N GLY A 46 10.17 -8.04 -5.62
CA GLY A 46 10.45 -9.46 -5.49
C GLY A 46 10.95 -10.06 -6.80
N TYR A 47 12.08 -10.75 -6.76
CA TYR A 47 12.70 -11.42 -7.89
C TYR A 47 12.65 -12.95 -7.76
N GLU A 48 12.21 -13.61 -8.82
CA GLU A 48 12.34 -15.06 -9.06
C GLU A 48 13.24 -15.21 -10.30
N ASP A 49 14.33 -15.98 -10.21
CA ASP A 49 15.27 -16.24 -11.32
C ASP A 49 15.77 -14.95 -12.06
N ASN A 50 16.04 -13.88 -11.31
CA ASN A 50 16.42 -12.54 -11.79
C ASN A 50 15.32 -11.77 -12.55
N GLU A 51 14.08 -12.25 -12.56
CA GLU A 51 12.94 -11.53 -13.12
C GLU A 51 12.11 -10.85 -12.01
N PRO A 52 11.73 -9.57 -12.15
CA PRO A 52 10.85 -8.91 -11.19
C PRO A 52 9.42 -9.42 -11.35
N VAL A 53 8.91 -10.13 -10.33
CA VAL A 53 7.61 -10.81 -10.39
C VAL A 53 6.57 -10.29 -9.41
N ALA A 54 6.99 -9.57 -8.38
CA ALA A 54 6.11 -8.98 -7.38
C ALA A 54 6.59 -7.59 -6.95
N HIS A 55 5.66 -6.74 -6.53
CA HIS A 55 5.95 -5.40 -6.05
C HIS A 55 5.02 -5.03 -4.91
N ALA A 56 5.55 -4.27 -3.95
CA ALA A 56 4.80 -3.41 -3.06
C ALA A 56 5.52 -2.05 -3.01
N GLY A 57 4.79 -0.99 -2.74
CA GLY A 57 5.34 0.33 -2.49
C GLY A 57 4.91 0.86 -1.13
N ALA A 58 5.64 1.85 -0.63
CA ALA A 58 5.31 2.60 0.57
C ALA A 58 5.52 4.09 0.36
N CYS A 59 4.68 4.91 0.97
CA CYS A 59 4.91 6.35 1.12
C CYS A 59 4.80 6.79 2.58
N LEU A 60 5.44 7.90 2.93
CA LEU A 60 5.30 8.50 4.26
C LEU A 60 4.26 9.62 4.22
N HIS A 61 3.33 9.61 5.17
CA HIS A 61 2.39 10.71 5.40
C HIS A 61 2.33 11.09 6.87
N THR A 62 2.01 12.36 7.16
CA THR A 62 1.78 12.83 8.54
C THR A 62 0.39 13.42 8.64
N LEU A 63 -0.50 12.67 9.27
CA LEU A 63 -1.85 13.10 9.60
C LEU A 63 -1.80 14.02 10.83
N ARG A 64 -2.58 15.11 10.79
CA ARG A 64 -2.75 16.04 11.92
C ARG A 64 -4.21 16.11 12.32
N VAL A 65 -4.54 15.67 13.53
CA VAL A 65 -5.91 15.69 14.06
C VAL A 65 -5.89 16.40 15.41
N ASN A 66 -6.64 17.51 15.54
CA ASN A 66 -6.78 18.25 16.81
C ASN A 66 -5.46 18.63 17.50
N GLY A 67 -4.39 18.83 16.73
CA GLY A 67 -3.05 19.13 17.25
C GLY A 67 -2.12 17.92 17.41
N ASP A 68 -2.67 16.71 17.45
CA ASP A 68 -1.90 15.47 17.48
C ASP A 68 -1.34 15.16 16.08
N LYS A 69 -0.10 14.65 16.06
CA LYS A 69 0.57 14.18 14.84
C LYS A 69 0.60 12.66 14.84
N MET A 70 0.23 12.08 13.71
CA MET A 70 0.27 10.65 13.49
C MET A 70 0.99 10.37 12.17
N ARG A 71 2.04 9.56 12.21
CA ARG A 71 2.82 9.17 11.05
C ARG A 71 2.22 7.91 10.45
N LEU A 72 1.91 7.96 9.17
CA LEU A 72 1.33 6.86 8.41
C LEU A 72 2.33 6.36 7.37
N GLY A 73 2.47 5.04 7.29
CA GLY A 73 3.11 4.37 6.16
C GLY A 73 2.02 3.92 5.19
N GLY A 74 1.94 4.56 4.04
CA GLY A 74 0.96 4.25 3.01
C GLY A 74 1.42 3.08 2.14
N LEU A 75 0.93 1.87 2.40
CA LEU A 75 1.21 0.70 1.55
C LEU A 75 0.44 0.86 0.23
N ASN A 76 1.15 0.80 -0.89
CA ASN A 76 0.57 1.01 -2.22
C ASN A 76 1.09 0.05 -3.30
N SER A 77 0.44 0.10 -4.46
CA SER A 77 0.86 -0.56 -5.70
C SER A 77 1.26 -2.03 -5.53
N VAL A 78 0.57 -2.75 -4.64
CA VAL A 78 0.84 -4.17 -4.40
C VAL A 78 0.40 -4.96 -5.62
N ILE A 79 1.31 -5.74 -6.20
CA ILE A 79 1.00 -6.57 -7.36
C ILE A 79 1.91 -7.79 -7.46
N THR A 80 1.39 -8.86 -8.05
CA THR A 80 2.17 -10.02 -8.51
C THR A 80 1.76 -10.33 -9.94
N ILE A 81 2.73 -10.45 -10.83
CA ILE A 81 2.47 -10.68 -12.25
C ILE A 81 1.73 -12.00 -12.45
N PRO A 82 0.86 -12.14 -13.48
CA PRO A 82 -0.03 -13.29 -13.63
C PRO A 82 0.66 -14.65 -13.50
N LYS A 83 1.83 -14.83 -14.14
CA LYS A 83 2.58 -16.10 -14.13
C LYS A 83 3.19 -16.49 -12.77
N ALA A 84 3.25 -15.56 -11.82
CA ALA A 84 3.89 -15.75 -10.51
C ALA A 84 2.89 -15.72 -9.33
N ARG A 85 1.58 -15.67 -9.62
CA ARG A 85 0.52 -15.69 -8.60
C ARG A 85 0.42 -17.04 -7.89
N SER A 86 -0.26 -17.05 -6.75
CA SER A 86 -0.49 -18.25 -5.91
C SER A 86 0.77 -18.92 -5.34
N LYS A 87 1.92 -18.22 -5.40
CA LYS A 87 3.20 -18.65 -4.80
C LYS A 87 3.52 -17.97 -3.46
N GLY A 88 2.63 -17.11 -2.96
CA GLY A 88 2.85 -16.33 -1.73
C GLY A 88 3.67 -15.05 -1.89
N TYR A 89 4.12 -14.71 -3.10
CA TYR A 89 5.03 -13.59 -3.36
C TYR A 89 4.49 -12.21 -2.99
N GLY A 90 3.20 -11.96 -3.23
CA GLY A 90 2.55 -10.74 -2.74
C GLY A 90 2.70 -10.57 -1.23
N GLY A 91 2.59 -11.67 -0.46
CA GLY A 91 2.79 -11.64 0.98
C GLY A 91 4.21 -11.25 1.39
N LEU A 92 5.21 -11.74 0.66
CA LEU A 92 6.63 -11.46 0.94
C LEU A 92 7.01 -10.00 0.68
N VAL A 93 6.50 -9.39 -0.40
CA VAL A 93 6.76 -7.95 -0.66
C VAL A 93 6.01 -7.04 0.30
N VAL A 94 4.79 -7.42 0.72
CA VAL A 94 4.02 -6.71 1.74
C VAL A 94 4.73 -6.77 3.10
N GLU A 95 5.21 -7.94 3.50
CA GLU A 95 5.99 -8.10 4.74
C GLU A 95 7.25 -7.24 4.75
N ALA A 96 7.99 -7.19 3.63
CA ALA A 96 9.14 -6.32 3.50
C ALA A 96 8.77 -4.83 3.65
N ALA A 97 7.63 -4.41 3.11
CA ALA A 97 7.10 -3.06 3.27
C ALA A 97 6.69 -2.78 4.72
N GLU A 98 6.01 -3.70 5.39
CA GLU A 98 5.61 -3.60 6.81
C GLU A 98 6.82 -3.43 7.72
N ILE A 99 7.86 -4.25 7.53
CA ILE A 99 9.13 -4.16 8.27
C ILE A 99 9.78 -2.79 8.05
N HIS A 100 9.82 -2.30 6.81
CA HIS A 100 10.39 -1.00 6.50
C HIS A 100 9.59 0.15 7.10
N MET A 101 8.25 0.10 7.06
CA MET A 101 7.38 1.08 7.68
C MET A 101 7.64 1.18 9.20
N ARG A 102 7.77 0.04 9.89
CA ARG A 102 8.07 0.00 11.32
C ARG A 102 9.47 0.51 11.64
N ASN A 103 10.49 -0.03 10.97
CA ASN A 103 11.87 0.12 11.40
C ASN A 103 12.59 1.33 10.79
N ALA A 104 12.37 1.59 9.49
CA ALA A 104 13.07 2.64 8.77
C ALA A 104 12.27 3.94 8.72
N MET A 105 10.96 3.85 8.45
CA MET A 105 10.10 5.03 8.45
C MET A 105 9.71 5.44 9.88
N GLY A 106 9.55 4.49 10.81
CA GLY A 106 9.16 4.77 12.21
C GLY A 106 7.74 5.32 12.33
N VAL A 107 6.82 4.77 11.54
CA VAL A 107 5.41 5.20 11.50
C VAL A 107 4.64 4.68 12.70
N ASP A 108 3.55 5.36 13.05
CA ASP A 108 2.64 4.92 14.12
C ASP A 108 1.69 3.85 13.60
N PHE A 109 1.25 3.99 12.34
CA PHE A 109 0.39 3.03 11.65
C PHE A 109 0.79 2.84 10.19
N GLY A 110 0.59 1.64 9.65
CA GLY A 110 0.43 1.43 8.21
C GLY A 110 -1.01 1.71 7.79
N MET A 111 -1.23 2.18 6.57
CA MET A 111 -2.56 2.37 6.00
C MET A 111 -2.57 1.98 4.51
N LEU A 112 -3.66 1.37 4.05
CA LEU A 112 -3.85 0.99 2.65
C LEU A 112 -5.29 1.23 2.19
N PHE A 113 -5.44 1.34 0.88
CA PHE A 113 -6.73 1.35 0.17
C PHE A 113 -6.80 0.07 -0.67
N CYS A 114 -7.86 -0.71 -0.52
CA CYS A 114 -8.03 -1.95 -1.29
C CYS A 114 -9.48 -2.20 -1.68
N HIS A 115 -9.66 -3.13 -2.63
CA HIS A 115 -10.97 -3.72 -2.86
C HIS A 115 -11.39 -4.59 -1.66
N PRO A 116 -12.70 -4.69 -1.37
CA PRO A 116 -13.20 -5.48 -0.25
C PRO A 116 -12.75 -6.95 -0.26
N GLU A 117 -12.66 -7.59 -1.44
CA GLU A 117 -12.22 -8.98 -1.57
C GLU A 117 -10.76 -9.21 -1.14
N LEU A 118 -9.95 -8.15 -1.00
CA LEU A 118 -8.56 -8.24 -0.56
C LEU A 118 -8.40 -8.13 0.97
N GLU A 119 -9.46 -7.86 1.73
CA GLU A 119 -9.39 -7.80 3.20
C GLU A 119 -8.82 -9.10 3.80
N ALA A 120 -9.22 -10.25 3.26
CA ALA A 120 -8.77 -11.57 3.71
C ALA A 120 -7.27 -11.82 3.43
N PHE A 121 -6.69 -11.12 2.47
CA PHE A 121 -5.25 -11.20 2.19
C PHE A 121 -4.42 -10.43 3.23
N TYR A 122 -4.93 -9.30 3.72
CA TYR A 122 -4.21 -8.44 4.68
C TYR A 122 -4.50 -8.77 6.14
N SER A 123 -5.72 -9.20 6.48
CA SER A 123 -6.16 -9.44 7.87
C SER A 123 -5.25 -10.40 8.67
N PRO A 124 -4.75 -11.52 8.10
CA PRO A 124 -3.85 -12.42 8.84
C PRO A 124 -2.54 -11.77 9.30
N ARG A 125 -2.16 -10.61 8.74
CA ARG A 125 -0.96 -9.85 9.11
C ARG A 125 -1.25 -8.75 10.13
N GLY A 126 -2.47 -8.71 10.68
CA GLY A 126 -2.88 -7.73 11.68
C GLY A 126 -3.43 -6.42 11.10
N TRP A 127 -3.64 -6.35 9.78
CA TRP A 127 -4.40 -5.24 9.19
C TRP A 127 -5.87 -5.32 9.61
N GLN A 128 -6.45 -4.16 9.90
CA GLN A 128 -7.81 -4.03 10.42
C GLN A 128 -8.58 -3.03 9.57
N THR A 129 -9.81 -3.37 9.19
CA THR A 129 -10.68 -2.47 8.41
C THR A 129 -11.17 -1.32 9.27
N ILE A 130 -10.97 -0.09 8.79
CA ILE A 130 -11.43 1.13 9.46
C ILE A 130 -12.94 1.23 9.33
N GLN A 131 -13.63 1.27 10.47
CA GLN A 131 -15.08 1.40 10.52
C GLN A 131 -15.46 2.88 10.49
N GLY A 132 -15.68 3.44 9.29
CA GLY A 132 -16.11 4.83 9.11
C GLY A 132 -15.61 5.47 7.82
N PRO A 133 -16.12 6.67 7.48
CA PRO A 133 -15.69 7.36 6.27
C PRO A 133 -14.23 7.80 6.40
N VAL A 134 -13.50 7.64 5.30
CA VAL A 134 -12.15 8.17 5.10
C VAL A 134 -12.23 9.18 3.96
N VAL A 135 -12.07 10.45 4.28
CA VAL A 135 -12.09 11.55 3.31
C VAL A 135 -10.68 11.73 2.75
N ILE A 136 -10.57 11.74 1.43
CA ILE A 136 -9.35 11.91 0.65
C ILE A 136 -9.39 13.22 -0.14
N ASP A 137 -8.26 13.89 -0.30
CA ASP A 137 -8.17 15.09 -1.12
C ASP A 137 -8.16 14.71 -2.60
N GLN A 138 -8.87 15.46 -3.44
CA GLN A 138 -8.82 15.36 -4.90
C GLN A 138 -8.72 16.77 -5.52
N PRO A 139 -8.23 16.89 -6.78
CA PRO A 139 -8.09 18.19 -7.43
C PRO A 139 -9.39 19.02 -7.52
N ASP A 140 -10.54 18.36 -7.54
CA ASP A 140 -11.87 18.97 -7.60
C ASP A 140 -12.55 19.13 -6.23
N GLY A 141 -11.87 18.72 -5.15
CA GLY A 141 -12.33 18.84 -3.77
C GLY A 141 -12.24 17.54 -2.98
N PRO A 142 -12.36 17.56 -1.64
CA PRO A 142 -12.33 16.35 -0.83
C PRO A 142 -13.51 15.42 -1.18
N ARG A 143 -13.25 14.10 -1.16
CA ARG A 143 -14.24 13.05 -1.43
C ARG A 143 -14.14 11.94 -0.39
N ASP A 144 -15.24 11.25 -0.12
CA ASP A 144 -15.18 9.98 0.60
C ASP A 144 -14.45 8.93 -0.26
N SER A 145 -13.54 8.18 0.37
CA SER A 145 -12.86 7.08 -0.30
C SER A 145 -13.88 6.00 -0.67
N PRO A 146 -13.91 5.56 -1.93
CA PRO A 146 -14.79 4.47 -2.35
C PRO A 146 -14.18 3.08 -2.06
N HIS A 147 -12.95 3.03 -1.54
CA HIS A 147 -12.22 1.81 -1.23
C HIS A 147 -12.42 1.38 0.21
N THR A 148 -12.17 0.10 0.47
CA THR A 148 -11.94 -0.36 1.83
C THR A 148 -10.60 0.20 2.31
N VAL A 149 -10.60 0.83 3.48
CA VAL A 149 -9.37 1.36 4.09
C VAL A 149 -9.01 0.48 5.27
N MET A 150 -7.79 -0.04 5.27
CA MET A 150 -7.27 -0.84 6.38
C MET A 150 -6.09 -0.15 7.05
N VAL A 151 -5.90 -0.44 8.33
CA VAL A 151 -4.83 0.09 9.17
C VAL A 151 -4.04 -1.04 9.82
N LEU A 152 -2.73 -0.85 9.97
CA LEU A 152 -1.84 -1.76 10.68
C LEU A 152 -1.18 -1.01 11.85
N PRO A 153 -1.43 -1.39 13.11
CA PRO A 153 -0.67 -0.89 14.25
C PRO A 153 0.83 -1.16 14.08
N CYS A 154 1.64 -0.10 13.96
CA CYS A 154 3.10 -0.19 13.79
C CYS A 154 3.88 -0.10 15.11
N LYS A 155 3.24 0.46 16.14
CA LYS A 155 3.72 0.58 17.52
C LYS A 155 2.68 -0.01 18.48
N ASP A 156 2.96 0.01 19.77
CA ASP A 156 2.03 -0.36 20.85
C ASP A 156 0.92 0.71 21.02
N GLN A 157 0.16 0.94 19.95
CA GLN A 157 -0.95 1.87 19.90
C GLN A 157 -2.11 1.22 19.13
N GLU A 158 -3.30 1.26 19.70
CA GLU A 158 -4.51 0.77 19.05
C GLU A 158 -5.11 1.82 18.12
N TRP A 159 -5.69 1.35 17.02
CA TRP A 159 -6.51 2.20 16.16
C TRP A 159 -7.90 2.39 16.77
N THR A 160 -8.34 3.63 16.94
CA THR A 160 -9.58 3.94 17.67
C THR A 160 -10.82 4.14 16.78
N ASN A 161 -10.85 3.59 15.55
CA ASN A 161 -12.00 3.65 14.61
C ASN A 161 -12.67 5.03 14.51
N ARG A 162 -11.86 6.08 14.35
CA ARG A 162 -12.37 7.45 14.19
C ARG A 162 -12.50 7.78 12.70
N PRO A 163 -13.46 8.62 12.30
CA PRO A 163 -13.47 9.21 10.96
C PRO A 163 -12.12 9.87 10.66
N ILE A 164 -11.68 9.76 9.40
CA ILE A 164 -10.38 10.28 8.97
C ILE A 164 -10.61 11.29 7.86
N THR A 165 -10.02 12.48 7.99
CA THR A 165 -9.72 13.34 6.86
C THR A 165 -8.24 13.23 6.58
N LEU A 166 -7.87 12.58 5.49
CA LEU A 166 -6.48 12.20 5.21
C LEU A 166 -5.59 13.43 5.03
N GLY A 167 -6.12 14.51 4.44
CA GLY A 167 -5.33 15.68 4.05
C GLY A 167 -4.26 15.33 3.01
N SER A 168 -4.58 14.37 2.14
CA SER A 168 -3.74 13.93 1.02
C SER A 168 -4.61 13.20 0.00
N MET A 169 -4.08 13.06 -1.22
CA MET A 169 -4.58 12.08 -2.19
C MET A 169 -4.33 10.66 -1.66
N PRO A 170 -5.13 9.66 -2.06
CA PRO A 170 -4.85 8.25 -1.77
C PRO A 170 -3.56 7.81 -2.48
N TRP A 171 -3.04 6.63 -2.16
CA TRP A 171 -1.76 6.12 -2.69
C TRP A 171 -1.87 4.73 -3.29
#